data_AF-A0A6A5XC72-F1
#
_entry.id   AF-A0A6A5XC72-F1
#
_cell.length_a   1.000
_cell.length_b   1.000
_cell.length_c   1.000
_cell.angle_alpha   90.00
_cell.angle_beta   90.00
_cell.angle_gamma   90.00
#
_symmetry.space_group_name_H-M   'P 1'
#
loop_
_entity.id
_entity.type
_entity.pdbx_description
1 polymer ?
#
loop_
_entity_poly.entity_id
_entity_poly.type
_entity_poly.pdbx_seq_one_letter_code
_entity_poly.pdbx_strand_id
1 'polypeptide(L)'
;KMELPYEAPNCPRIPSIEEINKELEPFARSWAGGYTCRIDNFLVKKGYHPGIIQEAETMLFLQNIRGMRVPKVYTAFRSFDETYQCDAYFFVAKIVKGEVLDLAKWMGFNEQVKQLIGSKIATQFKIMRSIPSEGFYGTVQHGSWPHYTHGLCSRYKKPCGPYES
;
A
#
# COMPACT_ATOMS: atom_id res chain seq x y z
N LYS A 1 -11.53 -10.39 -6.00
CA LYS A 1 -10.75 -10.24 -4.75
C LYS A 1 -9.52 -11.11 -4.85
N MET A 2 -8.36 -10.68 -4.36
CA MET A 2 -7.11 -11.44 -4.39
C MET A 2 -7.22 -12.69 -3.50
N GLU A 3 -6.77 -13.81 -4.03
CA GLU A 3 -6.57 -15.04 -3.26
C GLU A 3 -5.22 -14.99 -2.54
N LEU A 4 -5.18 -15.46 -1.29
CA LEU A 4 -3.97 -15.47 -0.48
C LEU A 4 -3.49 -16.92 -0.25
N PRO A 5 -2.17 -17.19 -0.35
CA PRO A 5 -1.12 -16.24 -0.69
C PRO A 5 -1.15 -15.86 -2.18
N TYR A 6 -0.88 -14.58 -2.46
CA TYR A 6 -0.59 -14.10 -3.81
C TYR A 6 0.92 -14.16 -4.04
N GLU A 7 1.34 -14.69 -5.19
CA GLU A 7 2.72 -14.63 -5.66
C GLU A 7 2.76 -14.16 -7.12
N ALA A 8 3.63 -13.19 -7.41
CA ALA A 8 3.85 -12.73 -8.76
C ALA A 8 4.61 -13.81 -9.58
N PRO A 9 4.35 -13.97 -10.89
CA PRO A 9 4.97 -15.02 -11.72
C PRO A 9 6.51 -15.05 -11.74
N ASN A 10 7.16 -13.93 -11.41
CA ASN A 10 8.62 -13.81 -11.32
C ASN A 10 9.01 -13.27 -9.92
N CYS A 11 8.42 -13.84 -8.87
CA CYS A 11 8.73 -13.49 -7.49
C CYS A 11 10.17 -13.89 -7.17
N PRO A 12 11.06 -12.94 -6.83
CA PRO A 12 12.41 -13.28 -6.36
C PRO A 12 12.33 -13.94 -4.98
N ARG A 13 13.46 -14.43 -4.47
CA ARG A 13 13.55 -14.79 -3.05
C ARG A 13 13.22 -13.57 -2.19
N ILE A 14 12.10 -13.64 -1.47
CA ILE A 14 11.66 -12.62 -0.53
C ILE A 14 12.23 -12.89 0.86
N PRO A 15 12.27 -11.88 1.75
CA PRO A 15 12.61 -12.07 3.15
C PRO A 15 11.64 -13.05 3.83
N SER A 16 12.17 -13.87 4.73
CA SER A 16 11.41 -14.74 5.64
C SER A 16 10.64 -13.93 6.69
N ILE A 17 9.65 -14.56 7.33
CA ILE A 17 8.86 -13.92 8.40
C ILE A 17 9.75 -13.55 9.59
N GLU A 18 10.75 -14.38 9.90
CA GLU A 18 11.73 -14.13 10.95
C GLU A 18 12.59 -12.89 10.64
N GLU A 19 13.09 -12.76 9.42
CA GLU A 19 13.83 -11.57 8.96
C GLU A 19 12.94 -10.32 9.01
N ILE A 20 11.68 -10.43 8.56
CA ILE A 20 10.71 -9.33 8.60
C ILE A 20 10.43 -8.89 10.03
N ASN A 21 10.12 -9.82 10.93
CA ASN A 21 9.81 -9.50 12.31
C ASN A 21 11.01 -8.86 13.00
N LYS A 22 12.23 -9.35 12.76
CA LYS A 22 13.46 -8.75 13.30
C LYS A 22 13.65 -7.29 12.90
N GLU A 23 13.40 -6.96 11.63
CA GLU A 23 13.49 -5.56 11.15
C GLU A 23 12.33 -4.68 11.66
N LEU A 24 11.21 -5.30 12.03
CA LEU A 24 10.03 -4.62 12.56
C LEU A 24 10.03 -4.48 14.09
N GLU A 25 10.85 -5.23 14.82
CA GLU A 25 10.99 -5.18 16.29
C GLU A 25 11.09 -3.75 16.85
N PRO A 26 11.92 -2.83 16.29
CA PRO A 26 12.00 -1.46 16.80
C PRO A 26 10.67 -0.70 16.77
N PHE A 27 9.75 -1.13 15.90
CA PHE A 27 8.44 -0.51 15.71
C PHE A 27 7.32 -1.26 16.42
N ALA A 28 7.57 -2.42 17.05
CA ALA A 28 6.54 -3.29 17.64
C ALA A 28 5.68 -2.63 18.73
N ARG A 29 6.15 -1.52 19.31
CA ARG A 29 5.42 -0.74 20.34
C ARG A 29 4.62 0.45 19.79
N SER A 30 4.67 0.69 18.48
CA SER A 30 3.90 1.74 17.82
C SER A 30 2.48 1.22 17.55
N TRP A 31 1.48 1.81 18.21
CA TRP A 31 0.05 1.50 18.02
C TRP A 31 -0.51 1.95 16.66
N ALA A 32 0.31 2.57 15.80
CA ALA A 32 -0.12 3.01 14.47
C ALA A 32 -0.20 1.80 13.53
N GLY A 33 -1.43 1.45 13.12
CA GLY A 33 -1.73 0.32 12.25
C GLY A 33 -0.87 0.29 10.98
N GLY A 34 -0.10 -0.79 10.85
CA GLY A 34 0.72 -1.11 9.67
C GLY A 34 2.18 -0.68 9.83
N TYR A 35 3.06 -1.65 10.06
CA TYR A 35 4.50 -1.43 10.06
C TYR A 35 5.06 -1.58 8.65
N THR A 36 5.98 -0.70 8.28
CA THR A 36 6.69 -0.78 7.00
C THR A 36 8.18 -0.79 7.26
N CYS A 37 8.90 -1.76 6.70
CA CYS A 37 10.36 -1.78 6.72
C CYS A 37 10.93 -1.97 5.32
N ARG A 38 12.22 -1.66 5.22
CA ARG A 38 13.04 -1.91 4.05
C ARG A 38 14.00 -3.04 4.37
N ILE A 39 13.95 -4.10 3.57
CA ILE A 39 14.88 -5.23 3.65
C ILE A 39 15.49 -5.40 2.26
N ASP A 40 16.78 -5.13 2.14
CA ASP A 40 17.50 -5.06 0.86
C ASP A 40 16.81 -4.15 -0.18
N ASN A 41 16.25 -4.77 -1.22
CA ASN A 41 15.54 -4.13 -2.34
C ASN A 41 14.02 -4.21 -2.21
N PHE A 42 13.52 -4.69 -1.06
CA PHE A 42 12.11 -4.91 -0.79
C PHE A 42 11.56 -3.90 0.20
N LEU A 43 10.35 -3.43 -0.11
CA LEU A 43 9.46 -2.78 0.82
C LEU A 43 8.56 -3.88 1.39
N VAL A 44 8.54 -4.04 2.71
CA VAL A 44 7.66 -4.98 3.39
C VAL A 44 6.70 -4.19 4.25
N LYS A 45 5.41 -4.51 4.13
CA LYS A 45 4.38 -3.99 5.04
C LYS A 45 3.74 -5.14 5.81
N LYS A 46 3.66 -5.01 7.14
CA LYS A 46 2.98 -5.93 8.07
C LYS A 46 1.87 -5.18 8.80
N GLY A 47 0.71 -5.78 9.01
CA GLY A 47 -0.29 -5.22 9.89
C GLY A 47 -1.39 -6.21 10.23
N TYR A 48 -2.17 -5.93 11.27
CA TYR A 48 -3.25 -6.82 11.73
C TYR A 48 -4.61 -6.49 11.10
N HIS A 49 -4.68 -5.46 10.25
CA HIS A 49 -5.89 -5.11 9.52
C HIS A 49 -5.82 -5.61 8.07
N PRO A 50 -6.90 -6.19 7.50
CA PRO A 50 -6.92 -6.66 6.11
C PRO A 50 -6.73 -5.54 5.07
N GLY A 51 -6.70 -4.27 5.49
CA GLY A 51 -6.35 -3.13 4.65
C GLY A 51 -4.96 -3.25 4.01
N ILE A 52 -4.03 -4.00 4.61
CA ILE A 52 -2.73 -4.33 3.98
C ILE A 52 -2.91 -5.08 2.66
N ILE A 53 -3.88 -6.00 2.59
CA ILE A 53 -4.19 -6.76 1.37
C ILE A 53 -4.91 -5.88 0.36
N GLN A 54 -5.85 -5.02 0.81
CA GLN A 54 -6.52 -4.06 -0.09
C GLN A 54 -5.53 -3.08 -0.74
N GLU A 55 -4.50 -2.67 -0.01
CA GLU A 55 -3.41 -1.86 -0.57
C GLU A 55 -2.62 -2.64 -1.63
N ALA A 56 -2.29 -3.91 -1.38
CA ALA A 56 -1.63 -4.76 -2.36
C ALA A 56 -2.49 -4.97 -3.63
N GLU A 57 -3.80 -5.20 -3.49
CA GLU A 57 -4.75 -5.27 -4.59
C GLU A 57 -4.77 -3.97 -5.41
N THR A 58 -4.80 -2.82 -4.72
CA THR A 58 -4.76 -1.49 -5.35
C THR A 58 -3.46 -1.29 -6.13
N MET A 59 -2.31 -1.68 -5.57
CA MET A 59 -1.02 -1.57 -6.26
C MET A 59 -0.98 -2.46 -7.50
N LEU A 60 -1.46 -3.71 -7.42
CA LEU A 60 -1.54 -4.60 -8.58
C LEU A 60 -2.45 -4.05 -9.69
N PHE A 61 -3.58 -3.45 -9.33
CA PHE A 61 -4.44 -2.77 -10.29
C PHE A 61 -3.70 -1.60 -10.97
N LEU A 62 -3.09 -0.71 -10.18
CA LEU A 62 -2.38 0.46 -10.70
C LEU A 62 -1.15 0.11 -11.53
N GLN A 63 -0.49 -1.02 -11.26
CA GLN A 63 0.65 -1.52 -12.05
C GLN A 63 0.28 -1.79 -13.51
N ASN A 64 -0.99 -2.09 -13.80
CA ASN A 64 -1.46 -2.35 -15.16
C ASN A 64 -1.80 -1.05 -15.91
N ILE A 65 -1.79 0.10 -15.23
CA ILE A 65 -2.06 1.41 -15.84
C ILE A 65 -0.77 1.98 -16.43
N ARG A 66 -0.75 2.16 -17.76
CA ARG A 66 0.42 2.67 -18.49
C ARG A 66 0.85 4.03 -17.96
N GLY A 67 2.15 4.16 -17.63
CA GLY A 67 2.76 5.40 -17.17
C GLY A 67 2.60 5.67 -15.67
N MET A 68 1.88 4.81 -14.94
CA MET A 68 1.79 4.87 -13.48
C MET A 68 3.10 4.37 -12.85
N ARG A 69 3.60 5.11 -11.85
CA ARG A 69 4.76 4.72 -11.06
C ARG A 69 4.33 4.28 -9.68
N VAL A 70 4.17 2.97 -9.49
CA VAL A 70 3.83 2.33 -8.21
C VAL A 70 4.83 1.23 -7.87
N PRO A 71 5.00 0.86 -6.59
CA PRO A 71 5.77 -0.32 -6.20
C PRO A 71 5.26 -1.58 -6.90
N LYS A 72 6.18 -2.45 -7.32
CA LYS A 72 5.82 -3.74 -7.91
C LYS A 72 5.60 -4.76 -6.79
N VAL A 73 4.36 -5.15 -6.52
CA VAL A 73 4.02 -6.19 -5.55
C VAL A 73 4.54 -7.54 -6.05
N TYR A 74 5.25 -8.25 -5.17
CA TYR A 74 5.80 -9.59 -5.41
C TYR A 74 4.99 -10.66 -4.69
N THR A 75 4.58 -10.41 -3.44
CA THR A 75 3.69 -11.32 -2.71
C THR A 75 2.79 -10.55 -1.75
N ALA A 76 1.65 -11.14 -1.44
CA ALA A 76 0.81 -10.76 -0.30
C ALA A 76 0.28 -12.02 0.37
N PHE A 77 0.33 -12.09 1.69
CA PHE A 77 -0.05 -13.30 2.43
C PHE A 77 -0.52 -12.95 3.85
N ARG A 78 -1.05 -13.96 4.54
CA ARG A 78 -1.34 -13.89 5.97
C ARG A 78 -0.55 -14.96 6.70
N SER A 79 -0.17 -14.65 7.92
CA SER A 79 0.43 -15.61 8.85
C SER A 79 -0.20 -15.39 10.22
N PHE A 80 -0.42 -16.47 10.97
CA PHE A 80 -0.85 -16.37 12.35
C PHE A 80 0.31 -15.80 13.19
N ASP A 81 0.03 -14.77 13.99
CA ASP A 81 0.98 -14.20 14.93
C ASP A 81 0.66 -14.76 16.33
N GLU A 82 1.52 -15.66 16.82
CA GLU A 82 1.32 -16.33 18.10
C GLU A 82 1.37 -15.36 19.29
N THR A 83 2.08 -14.23 19.17
CA THR A 83 2.21 -13.26 20.27
C THR A 83 0.88 -12.55 20.51
N TYR A 84 0.18 -12.19 19.43
CA TYR A 84 -1.09 -11.47 19.49
C TYR A 84 -2.31 -12.35 19.25
N GLN A 85 -2.13 -13.65 19.02
CA GLN A 85 -3.18 -14.64 18.78
C GLN A 85 -4.16 -14.20 17.68
N CYS A 86 -3.63 -13.64 16.59
CA CYS A 86 -4.45 -13.16 15.47
C CYS A 86 -3.69 -13.24 14.13
N ASP A 87 -4.44 -13.12 13.03
CA ASP A 87 -3.86 -13.06 11.69
C ASP A 87 -3.10 -11.74 11.49
N ALA A 88 -1.82 -11.84 11.12
CA ALA A 88 -1.03 -10.75 10.56
C ALA A 88 -1.03 -10.83 9.04
N TYR A 89 -1.22 -9.69 8.39
CA TYR A 89 -1.23 -9.53 6.93
C TYR A 89 0.05 -8.88 6.47
N PHE A 90 0.56 -9.36 5.35
CA PHE A 90 1.82 -8.93 4.77
C PHE A 90 1.64 -8.63 3.29
N PHE A 91 2.35 -7.63 2.78
CA PHE A 91 2.73 -7.61 1.38
C PHE A 91 4.19 -7.16 1.20
N VAL A 92 4.83 -7.72 0.18
CA VAL A 92 6.21 -7.43 -0.19
C VAL A 92 6.22 -6.87 -1.60
N ALA A 93 6.89 -5.73 -1.79
CA ALA A 93 7.01 -5.07 -3.07
C ALA A 93 8.45 -4.66 -3.37
N LYS A 94 8.78 -4.48 -4.65
CA LYS A 94 10.02 -3.85 -5.09
C LYS A 94 10.01 -2.37 -4.70
N ILE A 95 11.09 -1.91 -4.07
CA ILE A 95 11.27 -0.48 -3.79
C ILE A 95 11.35 0.31 -5.09
N VAL A 96 10.58 1.39 -5.16
CA VAL A 96 10.77 2.44 -6.17
C VAL A 96 11.97 3.26 -5.74
N LYS A 97 13.08 3.16 -6.48
CA LYS A 97 14.28 3.96 -6.19
C LYS A 97 13.94 5.44 -6.28
N GLY A 98 14.30 6.18 -5.26
CA GLY A 98 14.06 7.61 -5.17
C GLY A 98 14.36 8.10 -3.77
N GLU A 99 14.20 9.41 -3.60
CA GLU A 99 14.31 10.06 -2.31
C GLU A 99 12.93 10.46 -1.80
N VAL A 100 12.74 10.38 -0.49
CA VAL A 100 11.59 10.97 0.16
C VAL A 100 11.71 12.49 0.01
N LEU A 101 10.62 13.09 -0.49
CA LEU A 101 10.47 14.55 -0.52
C LEU A 101 9.95 14.99 0.85
N ASP A 102 10.86 15.47 1.70
CA ASP A 102 10.52 16.05 2.99
C ASP A 102 10.50 17.60 2.93
N LEU A 103 10.04 18.21 4.01
CA LEU A 103 9.93 19.66 4.12
C LEU A 103 11.29 20.36 4.01
N ALA A 104 12.34 19.80 4.60
CA ALA A 104 13.67 20.41 4.58
C ALA A 104 14.23 20.46 3.15
N LYS A 105 14.14 19.35 2.41
CA LYS A 105 14.50 19.28 0.98
C LYS A 105 13.66 20.22 0.15
N TRP A 106 12.34 20.22 0.35
CA TRP A 106 11.44 21.10 -0.37
C TRP A 106 11.80 22.57 -0.19
N MET A 107 12.09 23.00 1.05
CA MET A 107 12.50 24.37 1.35
C MET A 107 13.85 24.73 0.72
N GLY A 108 14.77 23.76 0.61
CA GLY A 108 16.07 23.95 -0.04
C GLY A 108 16.04 24.03 -1.57
N PHE A 109 14.95 23.62 -2.22
CA PHE A 109 14.85 23.67 -3.68
C PHE A 109 14.50 25.07 -4.20
N ASN A 110 15.14 25.42 -5.32
CA ASN A 110 14.77 26.60 -6.09
C ASN A 110 13.43 26.40 -6.81
N GLU A 111 12.88 27.49 -7.34
CA GLU A 111 11.56 27.49 -7.97
C GLU A 111 11.48 26.58 -9.20
N GLN A 112 12.54 26.53 -10.01
CA GLN A 112 12.59 25.68 -11.20
C GLN A 112 12.46 24.19 -10.84
N VAL A 113 13.14 23.75 -9.78
CA VAL A 113 13.05 22.38 -9.27
C VAL A 113 11.67 22.09 -8.70
N LYS A 114 11.09 23.03 -7.93
CA LYS A 114 9.73 22.91 -7.37
C LYS A 114 8.68 22.76 -8.47
N GLN A 115 8.76 23.59 -9.52
CA GLN A 115 7.89 23.50 -10.70
C GLN A 115 8.04 22.16 -11.42
N LEU A 116 9.28 21.67 -11.58
CA LEU A 116 9.53 20.36 -12.16
C LEU A 116 8.92 19.23 -11.34
N ILE A 117 9.12 19.22 -10.01
CA ILE A 117 8.50 18.23 -9.11
C ILE A 117 6.97 18.30 -9.20
N GLY A 118 6.40 19.51 -9.11
CA GLY A 118 4.97 19.75 -9.22
C GLY A 118 4.40 19.23 -10.54
N SER A 119 5.07 19.48 -11.67
CA SER A 119 4.66 18.96 -12.99
C SER A 119 4.63 17.43 -13.03
N LYS A 120 5.62 16.76 -12.43
CA LYS A 120 5.70 15.29 -12.38
C LYS A 120 4.61 14.68 -11.51
N ILE A 121 4.30 15.30 -10.37
CA ILE A 121 3.20 14.90 -9.48
C ILE A 121 1.86 15.08 -10.20
N ALA A 122 1.65 16.25 -10.83
CA ALA A 122 0.44 16.54 -11.59
C ALA A 122 0.21 15.54 -12.72
N THR A 123 1.27 15.13 -13.44
CA THR A 123 1.16 14.08 -14.46
C THR A 123 0.68 12.75 -13.88
N GLN A 124 1.20 12.30 -12.74
CA GLN A 124 0.73 11.06 -12.12
C GLN A 124 -0.74 11.15 -11.68
N PHE A 125 -1.15 12.28 -11.10
CA PHE A 125 -2.56 12.52 -10.75
C PHE A 125 -3.48 12.56 -11.97
N LYS A 126 -3.04 13.13 -13.10
CA LYS A 126 -3.82 13.12 -14.35
C LYS A 126 -4.05 11.69 -14.84
N ILE A 127 -3.03 10.83 -14.78
CA ILE A 127 -3.18 9.41 -15.13
C ILE A 127 -4.17 8.74 -14.18
N MET A 128 -4.01 8.90 -12.85
CA MET A 128 -4.93 8.31 -11.87
C MET A 128 -6.39 8.75 -12.09
N ARG A 129 -6.62 10.04 -12.35
CA ARG A 129 -7.96 10.60 -12.57
C ARG A 129 -8.56 10.28 -13.94
N SER A 130 -7.74 9.78 -14.87
CA SER A 130 -8.22 9.31 -16.18
C SER A 130 -8.77 7.87 -16.14
N ILE A 131 -8.61 7.17 -15.01
CA ILE A 131 -9.18 5.84 -14.83
C ILE A 131 -10.71 5.98 -14.79
N PRO A 132 -11.45 5.28 -15.66
CA PRO A 132 -12.90 5.39 -15.70
C PRO A 132 -13.50 4.87 -14.39
N SER A 133 -14.56 5.54 -13.93
CA SER A 133 -15.37 5.04 -12.83
C SER A 133 -16.08 3.75 -13.27
N GLU A 134 -16.11 2.75 -12.40
CA GLU A 134 -16.87 1.51 -12.61
C GLU A 134 -18.36 1.65 -12.21
N GLY A 135 -18.81 2.85 -11.81
CA GLY A 135 -20.21 3.09 -11.42
C GLY A 135 -20.51 2.83 -9.93
N PHE A 136 -19.47 2.76 -9.10
CA PHE A 136 -19.62 2.61 -7.65
C PHE A 136 -18.50 3.35 -6.90
N TYR A 137 -18.74 3.61 -5.61
CA TYR A 137 -17.77 4.12 -4.66
C TYR A 137 -17.28 2.98 -3.76
N GLY A 138 -16.08 2.50 -4.03
CA GLY A 138 -15.48 1.36 -3.35
C GLY A 138 -13.99 1.23 -3.62
N THR A 139 -13.44 0.09 -3.22
CA THR A 139 -12.08 -0.33 -3.59
C THR A 139 -12.12 -1.16 -4.87
N VAL A 140 -10.95 -1.51 -5.41
CA VAL A 140 -10.80 -2.27 -6.65
C VAL A 140 -11.66 -3.55 -6.64
N GLN A 141 -12.21 -3.93 -7.80
CA GLN A 141 -13.05 -5.13 -7.98
C GLN A 141 -14.30 -5.13 -7.09
N HIS A 142 -15.02 -4.00 -7.02
CA HIS A 142 -16.24 -3.84 -6.22
C HIS A 142 -16.02 -4.12 -4.72
N GLY A 143 -14.85 -3.75 -4.20
CA GLY A 143 -14.51 -3.97 -2.81
C GLY A 143 -15.09 -2.92 -1.87
N SER A 144 -15.25 -3.30 -0.60
CA SER A 144 -15.70 -2.41 0.47
C SER A 144 -14.56 -1.53 1.00
N TRP A 145 -14.93 -0.43 1.63
CA TRP A 145 -14.03 0.47 2.35
C TRP A 145 -13.71 -0.07 3.75
N PRO A 146 -12.48 0.16 4.25
CA PRO A 146 -12.18 -0.02 5.66
C PRO A 146 -13.12 0.81 6.54
N HIS A 147 -13.56 0.22 7.65
CA HIS A 147 -14.51 0.84 8.57
C HIS A 147 -14.03 2.16 9.22
N TYR A 148 -12.72 2.40 9.21
CA TYR A 148 -12.08 3.63 9.71
C TYR A 148 -11.84 4.69 8.60
N THR A 149 -12.33 4.47 7.38
CA THR A 149 -12.17 5.46 6.30
C THR A 149 -12.94 6.73 6.66
N HIS A 150 -12.20 7.80 6.98
CA HIS A 150 -12.76 9.08 7.38
C HIS A 150 -13.68 9.65 6.28
N GLY A 151 -14.87 10.11 6.68
CA GLY A 151 -15.88 10.65 5.76
C GLY A 151 -17.03 9.70 5.41
N LEU A 152 -16.88 8.39 5.62
CA LEU A 152 -17.97 7.42 5.40
C LEU A 152 -18.87 7.21 6.65
N CYS A 153 -18.60 7.95 7.74
CA CYS A 153 -19.39 8.02 8.98
C CYS A 153 -20.10 6.72 9.38
N SER A 154 -19.41 5.59 9.26
CA SER A 154 -19.95 4.29 9.59
C SER A 154 -19.73 4.06 11.08
N ARG A 155 -20.81 3.89 11.85
CA ARG A 155 -20.74 3.38 13.24
C ARG A 155 -20.35 1.89 13.30
N TYR A 156 -20.12 1.26 12.15
CA TYR A 156 -19.90 -0.17 12.05
C TYR A 156 -18.44 -0.53 12.26
N LYS A 157 -18.18 -1.59 13.03
CA LYS A 157 -16.85 -2.22 13.19
C LYS A 157 -16.46 -3.09 11.99
N LYS A 158 -17.25 -3.09 10.92
CA LYS A 158 -17.09 -3.94 9.73
C LYS A 158 -16.89 -3.07 8.48
N PRO A 159 -16.15 -3.54 7.46
CA PRO A 159 -16.04 -2.84 6.18
C PRO A 159 -17.40 -2.47 5.60
N CYS A 160 -17.49 -1.33 4.90
CA CYS A 160 -18.75 -0.78 4.38
C CYS A 160 -18.68 -0.45 2.88
N GLY A 161 -19.82 -0.46 2.19
CA GLY A 161 -19.88 -0.37 0.72
C GLY A 161 -19.53 -1.70 0.02
N PRO A 162 -19.24 -1.70 -1.30
CA PRO A 162 -19.28 -0.53 -2.20
C PRO A 162 -20.67 0.11 -2.25
N TYR A 163 -20.74 1.39 -2.64
CA TYR A 163 -22.00 2.12 -2.81
C TYR A 163 -22.20 2.44 -4.28
N GLU A 164 -23.38 2.17 -4.84
CA GLU A 164 -23.70 2.54 -6.23
C GLU A 164 -23.58 4.06 -6.44
N SER A 165 -23.12 4.49 -7.62
CA SER A 165 -22.88 5.90 -7.96
C SER A 165 -24.11 6.66 -8.42
#